data_AF-A0AAE1M9S4-F1
#
_entry.id   AF-A0AAE1M9S4-F1
#
_cell.length_a   1.000
_cell.length_b   1.000
_cell.length_c   1.000
_cell.angle_alpha   90.00
_cell.angle_beta   90.00
_cell.angle_gamma   90.00
#
_symmetry.space_group_name_H-M   'P 1'
#
loop_
_entity.id
_entity.type
_entity.pdbx_description
1 polymer ?
#
loop_
_entity_poly.entity_id
_entity_poly.type
_entity_poly.pdbx_seq_one_letter_code
_entity_poly.pdbx_strand_id
1 'polypeptide(L)'
;MAKGLIWATAEDLAQNRGRVLSLYRQILRSLNSPKLPLNLAARMAKKAEVRAIFLLGSEEWSLHNIDDLIDAAEYSLSLLRKGEIPKHIQ
;
A
#
# COMPACT_ATOMS: atom_id res chain seq x y z
N MET A 1 -19.92 -16.66 0.39
CA MET A 1 -18.64 -16.83 1.12
C MET A 1 -17.84 -15.56 0.91
N ALA A 2 -17.69 -14.76 1.97
CA ALA A 2 -17.20 -13.39 1.93
C ALA A 2 -15.70 -13.35 1.61
N LYS A 3 -15.33 -12.77 0.46
CA LYS A 3 -13.94 -12.43 0.12
C LYS A 3 -13.69 -10.98 0.52
N GLY A 4 -12.74 -10.77 1.42
CA GLY A 4 -12.18 -9.46 1.76
C GLY A 4 -12.76 -8.86 3.04
N LEU A 5 -12.40 -9.43 4.20
CA LEU A 5 -12.26 -8.59 5.38
C LEU A 5 -11.07 -7.66 5.11
N ILE A 6 -11.26 -6.37 5.29
CA ILE A 6 -10.22 -5.36 5.09
C ILE A 6 -9.78 -4.96 6.50
N TRP A 7 -8.84 -5.70 7.07
CA TRP A 7 -8.05 -5.31 8.26
C TRP A 7 -8.83 -4.91 9.53
N ALA A 8 -9.37 -5.93 10.23
CA ALA A 8 -9.89 -5.97 11.62
C ALA A 8 -11.12 -5.13 12.09
N THR A 9 -12.09 -5.86 12.70
CA THR A 9 -13.31 -5.52 13.47
C THR A 9 -14.16 -4.29 13.12
N ALA A 10 -15.49 -4.47 13.06
CA ALA A 10 -16.48 -3.54 12.50
C ALA A 10 -16.42 -2.06 12.93
N GLU A 11 -15.85 -1.73 14.10
CA GLU A 11 -15.71 -0.34 14.59
C GLU A 11 -14.38 0.32 14.13
N ASP A 12 -13.24 -0.38 14.17
CA ASP A 12 -11.95 0.12 13.67
C ASP A 12 -11.82 0.02 12.14
N LEU A 13 -12.56 -0.92 11.52
CA LEU A 13 -12.67 -1.12 10.07
C LEU A 13 -13.11 0.18 9.36
N ALA A 14 -13.96 0.98 9.98
CA ALA A 14 -14.49 2.20 9.37
C ALA A 14 -13.44 3.33 9.34
N GLN A 15 -12.60 3.45 10.37
CA GLN A 15 -11.54 4.47 10.45
C GLN A 15 -10.37 4.13 9.52
N ASN A 16 -9.86 2.90 9.58
CA ASN A 16 -8.66 2.52 8.84
C ASN A 16 -8.90 2.27 7.35
N ARG A 17 -10.09 1.78 6.96
CA ARG A 17 -10.40 1.47 5.55
C ARG A 17 -10.28 2.69 4.64
N GLY A 18 -10.70 3.87 5.11
CA GLY A 18 -10.55 5.12 4.34
C GLY A 18 -9.08 5.46 4.08
N ARG A 19 -8.26 5.40 5.14
CA ARG A 19 -6.81 5.67 5.09
C ARG A 19 -6.09 4.66 4.19
N VAL A 20 -6.32 3.36 4.39
CA VAL A 20 -5.69 2.27 3.60
C VAL A 20 -6.04 2.37 2.13
N LEU A 21 -7.31 2.59 1.77
CA LEU A 21 -7.71 2.76 0.37
C LEU A 21 -7.12 4.02 -0.25
N SER A 22 -6.99 5.10 0.54
CA SER A 22 -6.32 6.32 0.10
C SER A 22 -4.85 6.06 -0.20
N LEU A 23 -4.12 5.42 0.73
CA LEU A 23 -2.71 5.05 0.56
C LEU A 23 -2.50 4.16 -0.67
N TYR A 24 -3.32 3.12 -0.82
CA TYR A 24 -3.30 2.24 -2.00
C TYR A 24 -3.38 3.02 -3.32
N ARG A 25 -4.40 3.88 -3.45
CA ARG A 25 -4.60 4.69 -4.68
C ARG A 25 -3.46 5.68 -4.90
N GLN A 26 -2.98 6.30 -3.84
CA GLN A 26 -1.88 7.27 -3.91
C GLN A 26 -0.57 6.60 -4.34
N ILE A 27 -0.23 5.43 -3.80
CA ILE A 27 0.95 4.66 -4.19
C ILE A 27 0.86 4.25 -5.66
N LEU A 28 -0.27 3.67 -6.09
CA LEU A 28 -0.47 3.29 -7.50
C LEU A 28 -0.41 4.48 -8.47
N ARG A 29 -0.85 5.66 -8.03
CA ARG A 29 -0.74 6.91 -8.80
C ARG A 29 0.69 7.43 -8.82
N SER A 30 1.39 7.43 -7.69
CA SER A 30 2.81 7.85 -7.60
C SER A 30 3.70 6.97 -8.47
N LEU A 31 3.42 5.66 -8.54
CA LEU A 31 4.09 4.75 -9.48
C LEU A 31 3.85 5.12 -10.95
N ASN A 32 2.88 5.97 -11.32
CA ASN A 32 2.71 6.52 -12.68
C ASN A 32 3.40 7.86 -12.89
N SER A 33 4.06 8.40 -11.87
CA SER A 33 4.80 9.64 -11.99
C SER A 33 5.96 9.50 -12.98
N PRO A 34 6.18 10.49 -13.87
CA PRO A 34 7.38 10.55 -14.71
C PRO A 34 8.64 10.86 -13.89
N LYS A 35 8.50 11.30 -12.62
CA LYS A 35 9.64 11.54 -11.71
C LYS A 35 10.37 10.26 -11.31
N LEU A 36 9.71 9.11 -11.43
CA LEU A 36 10.32 7.82 -11.12
C LEU A 36 11.02 7.29 -12.39
N PRO A 37 12.29 6.87 -12.29
CA PRO A 37 13.06 6.34 -13.42
C PRO A 37 12.67 4.88 -13.74
N LEU A 38 11.37 4.64 -13.96
CA LEU A 38 10.79 3.33 -14.24
C LEU A 38 10.34 3.25 -15.69
N ASN A 39 10.87 2.26 -16.42
CA ASN A 39 10.32 1.86 -17.70
C ASN A 39 8.91 1.22 -17.54
N LEU A 40 8.21 1.00 -18.65
CA LEU A 40 6.83 0.50 -18.63
C LEU A 40 6.71 -0.86 -17.90
N ALA A 41 7.63 -1.79 -18.17
CA ALA A 41 7.62 -3.13 -17.56
C ALA A 41 7.84 -3.05 -16.04
N ALA A 42 8.84 -2.30 -15.59
CA ALA A 42 9.13 -2.09 -14.18
C ALA A 42 7.96 -1.42 -13.44
N ARG A 43 7.27 -0.48 -14.11
CA ARG A 43 6.07 0.16 -13.57
C ARG A 43 4.92 -0.83 -13.37
N MET A 44 4.70 -1.73 -14.33
CA MET A 44 3.66 -2.76 -14.21
C MET A 44 4.00 -3.78 -13.13
N ALA A 45 5.26 -4.21 -13.04
CA ALA A 45 5.74 -5.11 -12.00
C ALA A 45 5.55 -4.51 -10.60
N LYS A 46 5.99 -3.26 -10.37
CA LYS A 46 5.82 -2.58 -9.08
C LYS A 46 4.35 -2.38 -8.71
N LYS A 47 3.48 -2.10 -9.68
CA LYS A 47 2.03 -2.04 -9.41
C LYS A 47 1.44 -3.40 -9.05
N ALA A 48 1.92 -4.50 -9.64
CA ALA A 48 1.49 -5.84 -9.28
C ALA A 48 1.93 -6.20 -7.85
N GLU A 49 3.17 -5.87 -7.49
CA GLU A 49 3.72 -6.03 -6.13
C GLU A 49 2.89 -5.25 -5.09
N VAL A 50 2.59 -3.97 -5.34
CA VAL A 50 1.72 -3.17 -4.45
C VAL A 50 0.34 -3.81 -4.30
N ARG A 51 -0.26 -4.35 -5.37
CA ARG A 51 -1.55 -5.04 -5.28
C ARG A 51 -1.46 -6.30 -4.42
N ALA A 52 -0.38 -7.07 -4.56
CA ALA A 52 -0.17 -8.27 -3.77
C ALA A 52 0.01 -7.94 -2.28
N ILE A 53 0.80 -6.91 -1.95
CA ILE A 53 1.01 -6.49 -0.56
C ILE A 53 -0.31 -6.04 0.09
N PHE A 54 -1.09 -5.18 -0.57
CA PHE A 54 -2.37 -4.71 -0.02
C PHE A 54 -3.42 -5.83 0.07
N LEU A 55 -3.38 -6.82 -0.82
CA LEU A 55 -4.24 -8.00 -0.74
C LEU A 55 -3.84 -8.88 0.45
N LEU A 56 -2.55 -9.23 0.58
CA LEU A 56 -2.04 -10.03 1.69
C LEU A 56 -2.39 -9.37 3.02
N GLY A 57 -2.07 -8.09 3.14
CA GLY A 57 -2.36 -7.36 4.36
C GLY A 57 -3.86 -7.31 4.67
N SER A 58 -4.77 -7.41 3.67
CA SER A 58 -6.22 -7.46 3.96
C SER A 58 -6.62 -8.57 4.94
N GLU A 59 -5.82 -9.61 5.00
CA GLU A 59 -5.99 -10.76 5.87
C GLU A 59 -5.38 -10.57 7.28
N GLU A 60 -4.83 -9.40 7.62
CA GLU A 60 -4.20 -9.09 8.92
C GLU A 60 -5.22 -8.55 9.95
N TRP A 61 -5.08 -9.00 11.19
CA TRP A 61 -6.06 -8.79 12.27
C TRP A 61 -5.42 -8.15 13.51
N SER A 62 -4.09 -8.16 13.62
CA SER A 62 -3.35 -7.50 14.69
C SER A 62 -3.34 -5.99 14.45
N LEU A 63 -3.86 -5.21 15.40
CA LEU A 63 -3.83 -3.74 15.34
C LEU A 63 -2.39 -3.20 15.25
N HIS A 64 -1.45 -3.82 15.96
CA HIS A 64 -0.04 -3.44 15.89
C HIS A 64 0.53 -3.66 14.48
N ASN A 65 0.23 -4.80 13.86
CA ASN A 65 0.70 -5.10 12.51
C ASN A 65 0.04 -4.18 11.48
N ILE A 66 -1.25 -3.85 11.68
CA ILE A 66 -1.97 -2.86 10.86
C ILE A 66 -1.26 -1.53 10.88
N ASP A 67 -0.92 -1.02 12.06
CA ASP A 67 -0.22 0.25 12.22
C ASP A 67 1.16 0.22 11.55
N ASP A 68 1.94 -0.84 11.78
CA ASP A 68 3.25 -1.01 11.13
C ASP A 68 3.14 -1.03 9.59
N LEU A 69 2.12 -1.68 9.06
CA LEU A 69 1.87 -1.77 7.61
C LEU A 69 1.39 -0.44 7.02
N ILE A 70 0.63 0.34 7.79
CA ILE A 70 0.25 1.72 7.42
C ILE A 70 1.49 2.62 7.40
N ASP A 71 2.34 2.57 8.43
CA ASP A 71 3.56 3.36 8.53
C ASP A 71 4.54 3.02 7.39
N ALA A 72 4.70 1.74 7.08
CA ALA A 72 5.49 1.29 5.93
C ALA A 72 4.93 1.82 4.60
N ALA A 73 3.61 1.85 4.43
CA ALA A 73 2.96 2.38 3.24
C ALA A 73 3.13 3.92 3.13
N GLU A 74 3.04 4.64 4.24
CA GLU A 74 3.26 6.08 4.31
C GLU A 74 4.71 6.46 4.00
N TYR A 75 5.66 5.74 4.60
CA TYR A 75 7.08 5.88 4.30
C TYR A 75 7.36 5.63 2.81
N SER A 76 6.86 4.52 2.26
CA SER A 76 7.00 4.19 0.84
C SER A 76 6.41 5.28 -0.06
N LEU A 77 5.22 5.79 0.26
CA LEU A 77 4.60 6.89 -0.48
C LEU A 77 5.45 8.16 -0.43
N SER A 78 6.08 8.46 0.71
CA SER A 78 6.96 9.63 0.87
C SER A 78 8.15 9.57 -0.09
N LEU A 79 8.79 8.39 -0.24
CA LEU A 79 9.90 8.17 -1.16
C LEU A 79 9.44 8.30 -2.61
N LEU A 80 8.31 7.65 -2.96
CA LEU A 80 7.78 7.71 -4.32
C LEU A 80 7.45 9.16 -4.75
N ARG A 81 6.97 10.00 -3.82
CA ARG A 81 6.71 11.43 -4.08
C ARG A 81 8.00 12.22 -4.33
N LYS A 82 9.12 11.81 -3.74
CA LYS A 82 10.46 12.35 -4.00
C LYS A 82 11.08 11.86 -5.31
N GLY A 83 10.45 10.90 -5.99
CA GLY A 83 11.02 10.25 -7.18
C GLY A 83 12.00 9.12 -6.83
N GLU A 84 11.99 8.66 -5.58
CA GLU A 84 12.82 7.57 -5.09
C GLU A 84 12.02 6.26 -5.08
N ILE A 85 12.68 5.16 -5.37
CA ILE A 85 12.09 3.82 -5.29
C ILE A 85 12.49 3.24 -3.93
N PRO A 86 11.55 2.82 -3.07
CA PRO A 86 11.85 2.13 -1.82
C PRO A 86 12.72 0.90 -2.12
N LYS A 87 13.94 0.88 -1.59
CA LYS A 87 14.92 -0.15 -1.94
C LYS A 87 14.65 -1.46 -1.21
N HIS A 88 14.11 -1.42 0.01
CA HIS A 88 13.65 -2.57 0.79
C HIS A 88 12.55 -2.11 1.75
N ILE A 89 11.41 -2.82 1.79
CA ILE A 89 10.64 -2.97 3.04
C ILE A 89 11.23 -4.24 3.64
N GLN A 90 11.96 -4.11 4.74
CA GLN A 90 12.45 -5.27 5.49
C GLN A 90 11.28 -5.96 6.17
#